data_AF-X1G0J2-F1
#
_entry.id   AF-X1G0J2-F1
#
_cell.length_a   1.000
_cell.length_b   1.000
_cell.length_c   1.000
_cell.angle_alpha   90.00
_cell.angle_beta   90.00
_cell.angle_gamma   90.00
#
_symmetry.space_group_name_H-M   'P 1'
#
loop_
_entity.id
_entity.type
_entity.pdbx_description
1 polymer ?
#
loop_
_entity_poly.entity_id
_entity_poly.type
_entity_poly.pdbx_seq_one_letter_code
_entity_poly.pdbx_strand_id
1 'polypeptide(L)' 'MFGMGLKLLGEKKPGHDLRYAINFKKIMNELSWEPKTNIEDGLKHTVQWYLKNQDWLDHIINEDYLQYYEKMYKDR' A
#
# COMPACT_ATOMS: atom_id res chain seq x y z
N MET A 1 -3.05 7.96 31.89
CA MET A 1 -2.04 7.39 30.98
C MET A 1 -2.74 6.29 30.17
N PHE A 2 -3.47 6.67 29.13
CA PHE A 2 -4.23 5.72 28.31
C PHE A 2 -3.36 5.26 27.15
N GLY A 3 -2.77 4.07 27.29
CA GLY A 3 -2.11 3.39 26.18
C GLY A 3 -3.16 2.86 25.22
N MET A 4 -3.43 3.60 24.14
CA MET A 4 -4.12 3.05 22.97
C MET A 4 -3.23 1.96 22.38
N GLY A 5 -3.53 0.71 22.72
CA GLY A 5 -2.99 -0.44 22.00
C GLY A 5 -3.49 -0.39 20.56
N LEU A 6 -2.58 -0.09 19.63
CA LEU A 6 -2.76 -0.37 18.22
C LEU A 6 -2.89 -1.90 18.08
N LYS A 7 -4.14 -2.38 18.13
CA LYS A 7 -4.49 -3.75 17.77
C LYS A 7 -4.31 -3.85 16.26
N LEU A 8 -3.17 -4.38 15.84
CA LEU A 8 -2.93 -4.77 14.46
C LEU A 8 -3.99 -5.83 14.11
N LEU A 9 -4.99 -5.44 13.32
CA LEU A 9 -6.03 -6.33 12.80
C LEU A 9 -5.40 -7.23 11.72
N GLY A 10 -5.36 -8.53 11.98
CA GLY A 10 -4.90 -9.56 11.04
C GLY A 10 -3.74 -10.38 11.59
N GLU A 11 -3.85 -11.70 11.46
CA GLU A 11 -2.74 -12.62 11.74
C GLU A 11 -1.46 -12.15 11.03
N LYS A 12 -0.35 -12.05 11.77
CA LYS A 12 0.95 -11.67 11.20
C LYS A 12 1.28 -12.64 10.07
N LYS A 13 1.31 -12.14 8.84
CA LYS A 13 1.73 -12.91 7.66
C LYS A 13 3.11 -13.53 7.97
N PRO A 14 3.23 -14.86 8.02
CA PRO A 14 4.50 -15.52 8.30
C PRO A 14 5.59 -15.04 7.32
N GLY A 15 6.75 -14.65 7.84
CA GLY A 15 7.87 -14.17 7.02
C GLY A 15 7.79 -12.71 6.57
N HIS A 16 6.87 -11.90 7.09
CA HIS A 16 6.91 -10.45 6.84
C HIS A 16 8.11 -9.79 7.54
N ASP A 17 9.04 -9.27 6.73
CA ASP A 17 10.10 -8.40 7.21
C ASP A 17 9.52 -7.16 7.91
N LEU A 18 10.15 -6.77 9.01
CA LEU A 18 9.66 -5.71 9.87
C LEU A 18 9.96 -4.31 9.33
N ARG A 19 11.00 -4.17 8.51
CA ARG A 19 11.48 -2.86 8.06
C ARG A 19 12.18 -2.94 6.71
N TYR A 20 11.67 -2.14 5.78
CA TYR A 20 12.36 -1.80 4.55
C TYR A 20 12.77 -0.33 4.60
N ALA A 21 14.03 -0.05 4.26
CA ALA A 21 14.55 1.31 4.15
C ALA A 21 15.57 1.37 3.01
N ILE A 22 15.34 2.25 2.05
CA ILE A 22 16.20 2.44 0.88
C ILE A 22 16.94 3.75 1.01
N ASN A 23 18.24 3.74 0.74
CA ASN A 23 19.07 4.94 0.67
C ASN A 23 19.23 5.36 -0.80
N PHE A 24 18.66 6.52 -1.15
CA PHE A 24 18.65 7.06 -2.51
C PHE A 24 19.77 8.08 -2.78
N LYS A 25 20.75 8.26 -1.87
CA LYS A 25 21.85 9.23 -2.04
C LYS A 25 22.63 9.07 -3.35
N LYS A 26 22.88 7.84 -3.79
CA LYS A 26 23.66 7.57 -5.01
C LYS A 26 22.99 8.19 -6.25
N ILE A 27 21.71 7.91 -6.44
CA ILE A 27 20.96 8.40 -7.61
C ILE A 27 20.75 9.92 -7.56
N MET A 28 20.60 10.50 -6.36
CA MET A 28 20.54 11.95 -6.20
C MET A 28 21.85 12.61 -6.66
N ASN A 29 22.99 12.05 -6.26
CA ASN A 29 24.29 12.65 -6.56
C ASN A 29 24.72 12.46 -8.02
N GLU A 30 24.50 11.26 -8.56
CA GLU A 30 25.01 10.91 -9.90
C GLU A 30 24.09 11.39 -11.02
N LEU A 31 22.77 11.39 -10.78
CA LEU A 31 21.77 11.71 -11.81
C LEU A 31 20.97 12.98 -11.50
N SER A 32 21.28 13.69 -10.41
CA SER A 32 20.50 14.86 -9.95
C SER A 32 19.00 14.55 -9.82
N TRP A 33 18.67 13.31 -9.47
CA TRP A 33 17.29 12.87 -9.30
C TRP A 33 16.79 13.24 -7.90
N GLU A 34 15.55 13.68 -7.80
CA GLU A 34 14.86 13.89 -6.52
C GLU A 34 13.39 13.48 -6.62
N PRO A 35 12.78 13.00 -5.51
CA PRO A 35 11.36 12.71 -5.49
C PRO A 35 10.56 14.00 -5.64
N LYS A 36 9.71 14.06 -6.68
CA LYS A 36 8.84 15.23 -6.93
C LYS A 36 7.63 15.31 -6.01
N THR A 37 7.30 14.19 -5.35
CA THR A 37 6.07 14.04 -4.57
C THR A 37 6.42 13.51 -3.19
N ASN A 38 6.02 14.21 -2.15
CA ASN A 38 6.10 13.71 -0.78
C ASN A 38 5.00 12.66 -0.53
N ILE A 39 5.13 11.90 0.56
CA ILE A 39 4.21 10.79 0.86
C ILE A 39 2.77 11.28 1.06
N GLU A 40 2.57 12.39 1.77
CA GLU A 40 1.23 12.91 2.07
C GLU A 40 0.46 13.27 0.79
N ASP A 41 1.10 14.00 -0.11
CA ASP A 41 0.48 14.40 -1.37
C ASP A 41 0.34 13.22 -2.32
N GLY A 42 1.30 12.30 -2.33
CA GLY A 42 1.21 11.04 -3.06
C GLY A 42 -0.01 10.21 -2.64
N LEU A 43 -0.26 10.07 -1.34
CA LEU A 43 -1.43 9.36 -0.81
C LEU A 43 -2.74 10.05 -1.19
N LYS A 44 -2.81 11.38 -1.06
CA LYS A 44 -3.99 12.15 -1.48
C LYS A 44 -4.30 11.95 -2.96
N HIS A 45 -3.29 12.07 -3.83
CA HIS A 45 -3.45 11.85 -5.26
C HIS A 45 -3.85 10.41 -5.58
N THR A 46 -3.30 9.44 -4.86
CA THR A 46 -3.64 8.02 -5.05
C THR A 46 -5.12 7.79 -4.75
N VAL A 47 -5.62 8.23 -3.59
CA VAL A 47 -7.04 8.11 -3.22
C VAL A 47 -7.94 8.81 -4.24
N GLN A 48 -7.59 10.04 -4.62
CA GLN A 48 -8.34 10.79 -5.62
C GLN A 48 -8.36 10.08 -6.98
N TRP A 49 -7.26 9.43 -7.36
CA TRP A 49 -7.20 8.66 -8.59
C TRP A 49 -8.18 7.49 -8.55
N TYR A 50 -8.20 6.70 -7.48
CA TYR A 50 -9.16 5.59 -7.35
C TYR A 50 -10.62 6.07 -7.42
N LEU A 51 -10.95 7.16 -6.72
CA LEU A 51 -12.30 7.73 -6.74
C LEU A 51 -12.75 8.19 -8.13
N LYS A 52 -11.81 8.65 -8.96
CA LYS A 52 -12.07 9.13 -10.32
C LYS A 52 -12.08 8.02 -11.37
N ASN A 53 -11.54 6.84 -11.07
CA ASN A 53 -11.33 5.74 -12.03
C ASN A 53 -12.11 4.49 -11.61
N GLN A 54 -13.40 4.65 -11.30
CA GLN A 54 -14.24 3.52 -10.88
C GLN A 54 -14.42 2.47 -11.97
N ASP A 55 -14.65 2.90 -13.22
CA ASP A 55 -14.78 1.96 -14.35
C ASP A 55 -13.53 1.06 -14.50
N TRP A 56 -12.35 1.62 -14.25
CA TRP A 56 -11.11 0.83 -14.23
C TRP A 56 -11.11 -0.16 -13.08
N LEU A 57 -11.52 0.29 -11.89
CA LEU A 57 -11.56 -0.57 -10.71
C LEU A 57 -12.54 -1.73 -10.90
N ASP A 58 -13.73 -1.48 -11.44
CA ASP A 58 -14.75 -2.48 -11.73
C ASP A 58 -14.25 -3.53 -12.74
N HIS A 59 -13.39 -3.14 -13.68
CA HIS A 59 -12.78 -4.09 -14.62
C HIS A 59 -11.71 -4.99 -13.96
N ILE A 60 -11.02 -4.47 -12.94
CA ILE A 60 -9.96 -5.21 -12.23
C ILE A 60 -10.55 -6.12 -11.15
N ILE A 61 -11.62 -5.69 -10.47
CA ILE A 61 -12.35 -6.50 -9.47
C ILE A 61 -13.25 -7.49 -10.22
N ASN A 62 -12.62 -8.52 -10.77
CA ASN A 62 -13.31 -9.60 -11.46
C ASN A 62 -13.52 -10.82 -10.54
N GLU A 63 -14.15 -11.85 -11.10
CA GLU A 63 -14.45 -13.08 -10.35
C GLU A 63 -13.20 -13.76 -9.80
N ASP A 64 -12.12 -13.85 -10.58
CA ASP A 64 -10.85 -14.45 -10.15
C ASP A 64 -10.26 -13.71 -8.94
N TYR A 65 -10.31 -12.38 -8.95
CA TYR A 65 -9.89 -11.55 -7.83
C TYR A 65 -10.73 -11.82 -6.57
N LEU A 66 -12.06 -11.92 -6.71
CA LEU A 66 -12.97 -12.20 -5.61
C LEU A 66 -12.75 -13.60 -5.04
N GLN A 67 -12.58 -14.62 -5.89
CA GLN A 67 -12.29 -15.99 -5.48
C GLN A 67 -10.94 -16.08 -4.73
N TYR A 68 -9.91 -15.38 -5.22
CA TYR A 68 -8.63 -15.28 -4.51
C TYR A 68 -8.81 -14.65 -3.13
N TYR A 69 -9.56 -13.55 -3.05
CA TYR A 69 -9.78 -12.84 -1.80
C TYR A 69 -10.53 -13.72 -0.79
N GLU A 70 -11.57 -14.42 -1.22
CA GLU A 70 -12.30 -15.38 -0.39
C GLU A 70 -11.35 -16.47 0.12
N LYS A 71 -10.59 -17.12 -0.76
CA LYS A 71 -9.63 -18.16 -0.37
C LYS A 71 -8.61 -17.70 0.67
N MET A 72 -8.15 -16.45 0.58
CA MET A 72 -7.08 -15.94 1.43
C MET A 72 -7.57 -15.38 2.76
N TYR A 73 -8.79 -14.87 2.84
CA TYR A 73 -9.27 -14.07 3.96
C TYR A 73 -10.60 -14.52 4.58
N LYS A 74 -11.36 -15.46 3.99
CA LYS A 74 -12.68 -15.88 4.51
C LYS A 74 -12.64 -16.37 5.96
N ASP A 75 -11.60 -17.12 6.31
CA ASP A 75 -11.46 -17.77 7.62
C ASP A 75 -10.31 -17.20 8.46
N ARG A 76 -9.87 -15.96 8.16
CA ARG A 76 -8.84 -15.23 8.93
C ARG A 76 -9.43 -14.24 9.94
#